data_AF-A0AAN6TPH6-F1
#
_entry.id   AF-A0AAN6TPH6-F1
#
_cell.length_a   1.000
_cell.length_b   1.000
_cell.length_c   1.000
_cell.angle_alpha   90.00
_cell.angle_beta   90.00
_cell.angle_gamma   90.00
#
_symmetry.space_group_name_H-M   'P 1'
#
loop_
_entity.id
_entity.type
_entity.pdbx_description
1 polymer ?
#
loop_
_entity_poly.entity_id
_entity_poly.type
_entity_poly.pdbx_seq_one_letter_code
_entity_poly.pdbx_strand_id
1 'polypeptide(L)'
;MLHAQWRVSYDERLLLCPKERFRGVLDIGTGTGIWAIEFADEDPHLEPGGYFEVKDILLTPKCDDGTLEEMLVEAGFTRVDDVEQKWPTKGWAEGPQLRELGLWSQFTFGRELETISKALLIHGLGWHPEKVSVLCALVRKEFKNL
;
A
#
# COMPACT_ATOMS: atom_id res chain seq x y z
N MET A 1 9.56 -5.02 1.60
CA MET A 1 9.77 -3.56 1.44
C MET A 1 8.50 -2.82 1.81
N LEU A 2 7.40 -3.00 1.08
CA LEU A 2 6.09 -2.41 1.41
C LEU A 2 5.57 -2.78 2.81
N HIS A 3 5.71 -4.03 3.25
CA HIS A 3 5.34 -4.44 4.62
C HIS A 3 6.01 -3.59 5.71
N ALA A 4 7.32 -3.33 5.59
CA ALA A 4 8.05 -2.49 6.53
C ALA A 4 7.57 -1.02 6.50
N GLN A 5 7.18 -0.52 5.33
CA GLN A 5 6.59 0.82 5.20
C GLN A 5 5.25 0.93 5.93
N TRP A 6 4.41 -0.09 5.82
CA TRP A 6 3.13 -0.15 6.56
C TRP A 6 3.34 -0.22 8.07
N ARG A 7 4.33 -1.01 8.54
CA ARG A 7 4.73 -1.05 9.95
C ARG A 7 5.12 0.33 10.46
N VAL A 8 6.02 1.02 9.76
CA VAL A 8 6.43 2.40 10.11
C VAL A 8 5.21 3.33 10.12
N SER A 9 4.31 3.24 9.14
CA SER A 9 3.13 4.10 9.03
C SER A 9 2.11 3.87 10.15
N TYR A 10 1.99 2.63 10.62
CA TYR A 10 0.99 2.23 11.61
C TYR A 10 1.53 2.18 13.05
N ASP A 11 2.71 2.75 13.28
CA ASP A 11 3.38 2.71 14.59
C ASP A 11 3.60 1.27 15.07
N GLU A 12 4.23 0.48 14.20
CA GLU A 12 4.53 -0.94 14.37
C GLU A 12 3.32 -1.89 14.49
N ARG A 13 2.10 -1.37 14.32
CA ARG A 13 0.89 -2.20 14.29
C ARG A 13 0.73 -2.90 12.95
N LEU A 14 0.20 -4.12 12.97
CA LEU A 14 -0.16 -4.86 11.76
C LEU A 14 -1.49 -4.42 11.13
N LEU A 15 -2.38 -3.81 11.93
CA LEU A 15 -3.71 -3.35 11.51
C LEU A 15 -4.08 -2.02 12.18
N LEU A 16 -5.00 -1.28 11.54
CA LEU A 16 -5.56 -0.03 12.08
C LEU A 16 -6.81 -0.26 12.94
N CYS A 17 -7.59 -1.28 12.62
CA CYS A 17 -8.80 -1.67 13.35
C CYS A 17 -8.45 -2.20 14.76
N PRO A 18 -9.29 -2.00 15.79
CA PRO A 18 -9.09 -2.62 17.09
C PRO A 18 -9.14 -4.17 17.01
N LYS A 19 -8.15 -4.84 17.60
CA LYS A 19 -8.13 -6.32 17.76
C LYS A 19 -9.15 -6.73 18.84
N GLU A 20 -10.39 -7.03 18.47
CA GLU A 20 -11.40 -7.57 19.40
C GLU A 20 -11.57 -9.11 19.31
N ARG A 21 -10.60 -9.79 18.69
CA ARG A 21 -10.55 -11.22 18.29
C ARG A 21 -11.19 -11.45 16.91
N PHE A 22 -10.34 -11.72 15.92
CA PHE A 22 -10.79 -12.06 14.58
C PHE A 22 -10.88 -13.58 14.46
N ARG A 23 -11.99 -14.09 13.92
CA ARG A 23 -12.14 -15.52 13.62
C ARG A 23 -11.59 -15.91 12.26
N GLY A 24 -11.22 -14.97 11.40
CA GLY A 24 -10.40 -15.23 10.22
C GLY A 24 -10.15 -13.95 9.46
N VAL A 25 -9.24 -13.96 8.48
CA VAL A 25 -8.87 -12.74 7.74
C VAL A 25 -8.70 -13.03 6.25
N LEU A 26 -9.19 -12.10 5.43
CA LEU A 26 -9.02 -12.00 3.98
C LEU A 26 -8.13 -10.78 3.70
N ASP A 27 -6.91 -11.07 3.27
CA ASP A 27 -5.92 -10.08 2.86
C ASP A 27 -5.95 -9.94 1.33
N ILE A 28 -6.25 -8.72 0.85
CA ILE A 28 -6.15 -8.38 -0.56
C ILE A 28 -4.98 -7.40 -0.74
N GLY A 29 -3.96 -7.85 -1.47
CA GLY A 29 -2.74 -7.08 -1.67
C GLY A 29 -1.58 -7.46 -0.75
N THR A 30 -1.52 -8.72 -0.30
CA THR A 30 -0.46 -9.26 0.60
C THR A 30 0.99 -9.03 0.13
N GLY A 31 1.19 -8.68 -1.13
CA GLY A 31 2.49 -8.53 -1.75
C GLY A 31 3.26 -9.84 -1.70
N THR A 32 4.33 -9.88 -0.90
CA THR A 32 5.17 -11.08 -0.72
C THR A 32 4.64 -12.07 0.32
N GLY A 33 3.53 -11.78 1.01
CA GLY A 33 2.93 -12.67 2.02
C GLY A 33 3.52 -12.55 3.43
N ILE A 34 4.49 -11.65 3.65
CA ILE A 34 5.16 -11.49 4.96
C ILE A 34 4.15 -11.03 6.02
N TRP A 35 3.28 -10.08 5.65
CA TRP A 35 2.23 -9.60 6.54
C TRP A 35 1.32 -10.74 7.02
N ALA A 36 0.89 -11.61 6.10
CA ALA A 36 -0.01 -12.72 6.43
C ALA A 36 0.62 -13.71 7.42
N ILE A 37 1.93 -13.97 7.30
CA ILE A 37 2.68 -14.83 8.23
C ILE A 37 2.76 -14.17 9.61
N GLU A 38 3.23 -12.92 9.68
CA GLU A 38 3.35 -12.21 10.97
C GLU A 38 2.00 -12.02 11.66
N PHE A 39 0.94 -11.74 10.89
CA PHE A 39 -0.41 -11.61 11.41
C PHE A 39 -0.93 -12.94 11.97
N ALA A 40 -0.68 -14.06 11.29
CA ALA A 40 -1.04 -15.38 11.77
C ALA A 40 -0.27 -15.79 13.03
N ASP A 41 1.01 -15.44 13.11
CA ASP A 41 1.84 -15.70 14.30
C ASP A 41 1.38 -14.89 15.52
N GLU A 42 0.87 -13.67 15.31
CA GLU A 42 0.38 -12.79 16.39
C GLU A 42 -1.03 -13.15 16.91
N ASP A 43 -1.84 -13.92 16.17
CA ASP A 43 -3.20 -14.28 16.57
C ASP A 43 -3.45 -15.81 16.49
N PRO A 44 -3.27 -16.55 17.59
CA PRO A 44 -3.42 -18.00 17.62
C PRO A 44 -4.88 -18.47 17.47
N HIS A 45 -5.85 -17.55 17.37
CA HIS A 45 -7.28 -17.86 17.31
C HIS A 45 -7.89 -17.79 15.91
N LEU A 46 -7.07 -17.56 14.86
CA LEU A 46 -7.56 -17.46 13.49
C LEU A 46 -8.09 -18.81 12.97
N GLU A 47 -9.37 -18.83 12.63
CA GLU A 47 -10.02 -19.90 11.87
C GLU A 47 -10.08 -19.49 10.37
N PRO A 48 -10.23 -20.43 9.43
CA PRO A 48 -10.46 -20.07 8.02
C PRO A 48 -11.82 -19.35 7.81
N GLY A 49 -11.81 -18.12 7.27
CA GLY A 49 -13.01 -17.35 6.88
C GLY A 49 -13.06 -15.93 7.47
N GLY A 50 -13.05 -14.88 6.62
CA GLY A 50 -12.30 -13.65 6.93
C GLY A 50 -12.98 -12.29 7.05
N TYR A 51 -12.39 -11.41 7.89
CA TYR A 51 -12.44 -9.94 7.81
C TYR A 51 -11.67 -9.43 6.59
N PHE A 52 -12.13 -8.37 5.95
CA PHE A 52 -11.55 -7.80 4.75
C PHE A 52 -10.56 -6.67 5.08
N GLU A 53 -9.28 -6.84 4.79
CA GLU A 53 -8.30 -5.73 4.82
C GLU A 53 -7.68 -5.55 3.43
N VAL A 54 -7.79 -4.33 2.91
CA VAL A 54 -7.15 -3.90 1.66
C VAL A 54 -6.08 -2.87 2.01
N LYS A 55 -4.83 -3.17 1.67
CA LYS A 55 -3.73 -2.21 1.74
C LYS A 55 -3.31 -1.88 0.31
N ASP A 56 -3.81 -0.77 -0.23
CA ASP A 56 -3.45 -0.33 -1.58
C ASP A 56 -2.60 0.95 -1.54
N ILE A 57 -1.54 0.97 -2.35
CA ILE A 57 -0.68 2.13 -2.60
C ILE A 57 -1.00 2.79 -3.95
N LEU A 58 -1.83 2.14 -4.77
CA LEU A 58 -2.40 2.73 -5.97
C LEU A 58 -3.52 3.68 -5.57
N LEU A 59 -3.62 4.80 -6.30
CA LEU A 59 -4.54 5.91 -6.09
C LEU A 59 -5.80 5.44 -5.38
N THR A 60 -6.02 6.01 -4.19
CA THR A 60 -7.22 5.96 -3.37
C THR A 60 -8.34 5.17 -4.06
N PRO A 61 -8.65 3.93 -3.62
CA PRO A 61 -9.89 3.25 -4.02
C PRO A 61 -11.04 4.03 -3.37
N LYS A 62 -11.30 5.21 -3.92
CA LYS A 62 -12.47 6.02 -3.68
C LYS A 62 -13.25 5.92 -4.98
N CYS A 63 -14.53 5.57 -4.87
CA CYS A 63 -15.45 6.05 -5.87
C CYS A 63 -15.42 7.57 -5.71
N ASP A 64 -14.96 8.27 -6.75
CA ASP A 64 -14.83 9.72 -6.82
C ASP A 64 -16.18 10.45 -6.70
N ASP A 65 -17.28 9.69 -6.70
CA ASP A 65 -18.65 10.12 -6.42
C ASP A 65 -19.07 10.00 -4.95
N GLY A 66 -18.21 9.49 -4.06
CA GLY A 66 -18.48 9.36 -2.62
C GLY A 66 -19.37 8.18 -2.22
N THR A 67 -19.68 7.25 -3.13
CA THR A 67 -20.66 6.17 -2.89
C THR A 67 -20.11 4.96 -2.14
N LEU A 68 -18.78 4.82 -2.02
CA LEU A 68 -18.14 3.61 -1.54
C LEU A 68 -18.57 3.20 -0.13
N GLU A 69 -18.72 4.15 0.80
CA GLU A 69 -19.14 3.86 2.17
C GLU A 69 -20.55 3.27 2.21
N GLU A 70 -21.49 3.89 1.50
CA GLU A 70 -22.88 3.41 1.40
C GLU A 70 -22.93 2.00 0.78
N MET A 71 -22.17 1.76 -0.30
CA MET A 71 -22.10 0.45 -0.94
C MET A 71 -21.55 -0.63 -0.01
N LEU A 72 -20.56 -0.31 0.81
CA LEU A 72 -20.03 -1.24 1.81
C LEU A 72 -21.07 -1.53 2.90
N VAL A 73 -21.78 -0.51 3.37
CA VAL A 73 -22.87 -0.71 4.35
C VAL A 73 -23.99 -1.57 3.76
N GLU A 74 -24.44 -1.30 2.52
CA GLU A 74 -25.44 -2.10 1.82
C GLU A 74 -25.01 -3.55 1.60
N ALA A 75 -23.72 -3.78 1.37
CA ALA A 75 -23.13 -5.12 1.28
C ALA A 75 -23.03 -5.85 2.64
N GLY A 76 -23.40 -5.20 3.74
CA GLY A 76 -23.46 -5.79 5.07
C GLY A 76 -22.22 -5.55 5.93
N PHE A 77 -21.32 -4.64 5.54
CA PHE A 77 -20.20 -4.23 6.39
C PHE A 77 -20.73 -3.34 7.52
N THR A 78 -20.36 -3.67 8.77
CA THR A 78 -20.91 -3.03 9.97
C THR A 78 -20.02 -1.94 10.55
N ARG A 79 -18.79 -1.81 10.06
CA ARG A 79 -17.81 -0.81 10.48
C ARG A 79 -16.92 -0.45 9.30
N VAL A 80 -17.16 0.75 8.74
CA VAL A 80 -16.41 1.30 7.61
C VAL A 80 -15.63 2.50 8.12
N ASP A 81 -14.30 2.39 8.16
CA ASP A 81 -13.39 3.45 8.61
C ASP A 81 -12.49 3.86 7.42
N ASP A 82 -12.57 5.12 6.95
CA ASP A 82 -11.62 5.69 5.97
C ASP A 82 -10.47 6.38 6.72
N VAL A 83 -9.23 5.92 6.49
CA VAL A 83 -8.03 6.44 7.14
C VAL A 83 -7.09 7.02 6.10
N GLU A 84 -7.10 8.34 5.98
CA GLU A 84 -6.15 9.06 5.13
C GLU A 84 -4.85 9.34 5.90
N GLN A 85 -3.73 8.88 5.34
CA GLN A 85 -2.40 9.10 5.91
C GLN A 85 -1.48 9.82 4.92
N LYS A 86 -0.66 10.73 5.46
CA LYS A 86 0.38 11.39 4.67
C LYS A 86 1.48 10.38 4.36
N TRP A 87 1.71 10.15 3.07
CA TRP A 87 2.75 9.25 2.58
C TRP A 87 3.88 10.04 1.90
N PRO A 88 4.92 10.46 2.65
CA PRO A 88 6.01 11.21 2.07
C PRO A 88 6.84 10.33 1.13
N THR A 89 7.36 10.95 0.08
CA THR A 89 8.26 10.31 -0.88
C THR A 89 9.74 10.60 -0.60
N LYS A 90 10.04 11.38 0.45
CA LYS A 90 11.41 11.72 0.90
C LYS A 90 11.47 12.11 2.38
N GLY A 91 12.67 12.11 2.94
CA GLY A 91 12.96 12.46 4.34
C GLY A 91 12.86 13.93 4.76
N TRP A 92 12.22 14.80 3.97
CA TRP A 92 11.96 16.20 4.35
C TRP A 92 10.75 16.36 5.27
N ALA A 93 9.90 15.33 5.36
CA ALA A 93 8.74 15.36 6.23
C ALA A 93 9.20 15.49 7.69
N GLU A 94 8.59 16.43 8.41
CA GLU A 94 8.91 16.68 9.81
C GLU A 94 8.45 15.51 10.68
N GLY A 95 9.35 15.02 11.54
CA GLY A 95 9.12 13.88 12.42
C GLY A 95 9.92 12.64 12.00
N PRO A 96 10.46 11.87 12.97
CA PRO A 96 11.33 10.73 12.68
C PRO A 96 10.64 9.64 11.85
N GLN A 97 9.36 9.35 12.15
CA GLN A 97 8.56 8.34 11.46
C GLN A 97 8.30 8.71 9.99
N LEU A 98 7.82 9.94 9.72
CA LEU A 98 7.57 10.40 8.36
C LEU A 98 8.87 10.52 7.55
N ARG A 99 9.98 10.90 8.20
CA ARG A 99 11.29 10.92 7.56
C ARG A 99 11.74 9.52 7.14
N GLU A 100 11.59 8.53 8.02
CA GLU A 100 11.90 7.13 7.73
C GLU A 100 11.00 6.58 6.60
N LEU A 101 9.69 6.82 6.69
CA LEU A 101 8.74 6.43 5.66
C LEU A 101 9.10 7.02 4.30
N GLY A 102 9.54 8.28 4.27
CA GLY A 102 10.02 8.94 3.07
C GLY A 102 11.26 8.29 2.45
N LEU A 103 12.21 7.84 3.28
CA LEU A 103 13.39 7.10 2.80
C LEU A 103 13.02 5.74 2.23
N TRP A 104 12.13 5.00 2.91
CA TRP A 104 11.62 3.74 2.39
C TRP A 104 10.86 3.92 1.08
N SER A 105 10.02 4.95 0.98
CA SER A 105 9.29 5.28 -0.26
C SER A 105 10.25 5.57 -1.40
N GLN A 106 11.32 6.33 -1.14
CA GLN A 106 12.32 6.61 -2.16
C GLN A 106 12.99 5.31 -2.67
N PHE A 107 13.29 4.39 -1.75
CA PHE A 107 13.89 3.10 -2.07
C PHE A 107 12.94 2.20 -2.88
N THR A 108 11.68 2.06 -2.44
CA THR A 108 10.65 1.25 -3.10
C THR A 108 10.35 1.78 -4.50
N PHE A 109 9.98 3.06 -4.63
CA PHE A 109 9.65 3.65 -5.93
C PHE A 109 10.84 3.66 -6.89
N GLY A 110 12.06 3.94 -6.42
CA GLY A 110 13.24 3.94 -7.28
C GLY A 110 13.50 2.59 -7.98
N ARG A 111 13.14 1.49 -7.32
CA ARG A 111 13.26 0.13 -7.84
C ARG A 111 12.06 -0.30 -8.67
N GLU A 112 10.85 -0.02 -8.19
CA GLU A 112 9.60 -0.51 -8.80
C GLU A 112 9.15 0.31 -10.01
N LEU A 113 9.56 1.57 -10.11
CA LEU A 113 9.15 2.51 -11.16
C LEU A 113 9.22 1.89 -12.56
N GLU A 114 10.32 1.22 -12.89
CA GLU A 114 10.50 0.68 -14.24
C GLU A 114 9.67 -0.57 -14.49
N THR A 115 9.48 -1.42 -13.49
CA THR A 115 8.61 -2.61 -13.61
C THR A 115 7.16 -2.19 -13.84
N ILE A 116 6.66 -1.26 -13.03
CA ILE A 116 5.30 -0.74 -13.14
C ILE A 116 5.11 0.02 -14.46
N SER A 117 6.08 0.87 -14.83
CA SER A 117 6.02 1.63 -16.09
C SER A 117 6.03 0.71 -17.31
N LYS A 118 6.78 -0.40 -17.29
CA LYS A 118 6.75 -1.39 -18.37
C LYS A 118 5.39 -2.06 -18.46
N ALA A 119 4.81 -2.48 -17.34
CA ALA A 119 3.49 -3.08 -17.32
C ALA A 119 2.42 -2.14 -17.92
N LEU A 120 2.37 -0.89 -17.47
CA LEU A 120 1.35 0.06 -17.91
C LEU A 120 1.61 0.58 -19.33
N LEU A 121 2.83 1.02 -19.61
CA LEU A 121 3.11 1.74 -20.86
C LEU A 121 3.35 0.80 -22.03
N ILE A 122 4.00 -0.35 -21.83
CA ILE A 122 4.24 -1.31 -22.92
C ILE A 122 2.99 -2.15 -23.13
N HIS A 123 2.52 -2.85 -22.09
CA HIS A 123 1.40 -3.79 -22.25
C HIS A 123 0.05 -3.09 -22.30
N GLY A 124 -0.13 -2.00 -21.55
CA GLY A 124 -1.37 -1.23 -21.56
C GLY A 124 -1.47 -0.23 -22.73
N LEU A 125 -0.40 0.51 -23.02
CA LEU A 125 -0.42 1.61 -24.00
C LEU A 125 0.42 1.39 -25.27
N GLY A 126 1.07 0.23 -25.42
CA GLY A 126 1.82 -0.14 -26.63
C GLY A 126 3.11 0.65 -26.87
N TRP A 127 3.70 1.27 -25.84
CA TRP A 127 4.94 2.02 -25.98
C TRP A 127 6.12 1.11 -26.27
N HIS A 128 7.07 1.61 -27.06
CA HIS A 128 8.33 0.91 -27.32
C HIS A 128 9.16 0.81 -26.02
N PRO A 129 9.75 -0.37 -25.69
CA PRO A 129 10.45 -0.58 -24.42
C PRO A 129 11.54 0.45 -24.11
N GLU A 130 12.30 0.86 -25.12
CA GLU A 130 13.41 1.80 -25.06
C GLU A 130 12.93 3.19 -24.63
N LYS A 131 11.75 3.61 -25.13
CA LYS A 131 11.12 4.87 -24.72
C LYS A 131 10.76 4.84 -23.23
N VAL A 132 10.26 3.70 -22.74
CA VAL A 132 9.93 3.51 -21.32
C VAL A 132 11.19 3.52 -20.47
N SER A 133 12.25 2.82 -20.87
CA SER A 133 13.52 2.84 -20.12
C SER A 133 14.16 4.23 -20.06
N VAL A 134 14.10 5.03 -21.15
CA VAL A 134 14.55 6.43 -21.13
C VAL A 134 13.72 7.27 -20.17
N LEU A 135 12.39 7.16 -20.22
CA LEU A 135 11.50 7.86 -19.29
C LEU A 135 11.82 7.52 -17.84
N CYS A 136 11.94 6.23 -17.50
CA CYS A 136 12.27 5.79 -16.15
C CYS A 136 13.65 6.29 -15.71
N ALA A 137 14.64 6.37 -16.61
CA ALA A 137 15.95 6.93 -16.30
C ALA A 137 15.87 8.44 -15.96
N LEU A 138 15.09 9.21 -16.74
CA LEU A 138 14.86 10.64 -16.47
C LEU A 138 14.13 10.86 -15.16
N VAL A 139 13.05 10.10 -14.91
CA VAL A 139 12.29 10.17 -13.65
C VAL A 139 13.19 9.80 -12.46
N ARG A 140 14.00 8.74 -12.55
CA ARG A 140 14.95 8.40 -11.47
C ARG A 140 15.97 9.50 -11.22
N LYS A 141 16.43 10.20 -12.25
CA LYS A 141 17.36 11.32 -12.11
C LYS A 141 16.70 12.47 -11.33
N GLU A 142 15.48 12.82 -11.70
CA GLU A 142 14.72 13.88 -11.01
C GLU A 142 14.39 13.47 -9.57
N PHE A 143 13.98 12.22 -9.38
CA PHE A 143 13.61 11.66 -8.07
C PHE A 143 14.78 11.52 -7.09
N LYS A 144 16.03 11.52 -7.59
CA LYS A 144 17.24 11.64 -6.75
C LYS A 144 17.58 13.08 -6.39
N ASN A 145 17.16 14.05 -7.21
CA ASN A 145 17.46 15.47 -7.05
C ASN A 145 16.39 16.22 -6.26
N LEU A 146 15.14 15.75 -6.28
CA LEU A 146 14.06 16.15 -5.37
C LEU A 146 14.37 15.74 -3.94
#